data_AF-A0A2U0AA39-F1
#
_entry.id   AF-A0A2U0AA39-F1
#
_cell.length_a   1.000
_cell.length_b   1.000
_cell.length_c   1.000
_cell.angle_alpha   90.00
_cell.angle_beta   90.00
_cell.angle_gamma   90.00
#
_symmetry.space_group_name_H-M   'P 1'
#
loop_
_entity.id
_entity.type
_entity.pdbx_description
1 polymer ?
#
loop_
_entity_poly.entity_id
_entity_poly.type
_entity_poly.pdbx_seq_one_letter_code
_entity_poly.pdbx_strand_id
1 'polypeptide(L)'
;TTSDKGISKKAAGQLGQSIAWFSKKYPASTSIPVMIHKERTLGQGASLIPGMRVINPYMLEKLRNNLRDFAKQLVDPNVMANASEIAERLSYFEFNAEAFVNGFTVLVKG
;
A
#
# COMPACT_ATOMS: atom_id res chain seq x y z
N THR A 1 -1.50 18.45 11.03
CA THR A 1 -0.68 18.00 12.17
C THR A 1 -1.01 16.55 12.51
N THR A 2 -0.35 15.59 11.85
CA THR A 2 -0.36 14.20 12.32
C THR A 2 0.59 14.11 13.48
N SER A 3 0.04 13.92 14.68
CA SER A 3 0.73 13.73 15.95
C SER A 3 1.92 12.77 15.82
N ASP A 4 3.08 13.14 16.37
CA ASP A 4 4.29 12.28 16.52
C ASP A 4 4.08 11.11 17.51
N LYS A 5 2.84 10.64 17.68
CA LYS A 5 2.42 9.71 18.73
C LYS A 5 1.75 8.46 18.18
N GLY A 6 2.19 7.97 17.02
CA GLY A 6 1.60 6.82 16.36
C GLY A 6 0.36 7.13 15.52
N ILE A 7 -0.24 6.09 14.95
CA ILE A 7 -1.46 6.16 14.14
C ILE A 7 -2.65 6.49 15.07
N SER A 8 -3.30 7.63 14.82
CA SER A 8 -4.39 8.10 15.67
C SER A 8 -5.63 7.18 15.66
N LYS A 9 -6.41 7.20 16.73
CA LYS A 9 -7.72 6.53 16.81
C LYS A 9 -8.64 6.88 15.64
N LYS A 10 -8.65 8.15 15.21
CA LYS A 10 -9.46 8.60 14.08
C LYS A 10 -9.02 7.95 12.78
N ALA A 11 -7.71 7.92 12.51
CA ALA A 11 -7.14 7.36 11.29
C ALA A 11 -7.35 5.83 11.21
N ALA A 12 -7.05 5.11 12.29
CA ALA A 12 -7.34 3.68 12.39
C ALA A 12 -8.85 3.41 12.28
N GLY A 13 -9.68 4.19 12.96
CA GLY A 13 -11.14 4.07 12.89
C GLY A 13 -11.69 4.27 11.47
N GLN A 14 -11.21 5.26 10.74
CA GLN A 14 -11.61 5.48 9.34
C GLN A 14 -11.28 4.27 8.46
N LEU A 15 -10.06 3.74 8.55
CA LEU A 15 -9.67 2.55 7.79
C LEU A 15 -10.55 1.35 8.17
N GLY A 16 -10.85 1.16 9.45
CA GLY A 16 -11.70 0.06 9.93
C GLY A 16 -13.12 0.14 9.37
N GLN A 17 -13.71 1.34 9.32
CA GLN A 17 -15.03 1.54 8.72
C GLN A 17 -15.02 1.27 7.21
N SER A 18 -13.95 1.66 6.49
CA SER A 18 -13.80 1.34 5.07
C SER A 18 -13.76 -0.16 4.82
N ILE A 19 -13.02 -0.93 5.63
CA ILE A 19 -12.97 -2.39 5.53
C ILE A 19 -14.33 -3.02 5.85
N ALA A 20 -14.99 -2.59 6.92
CA ALA A 20 -16.31 -3.10 7.28
C ALA A 20 -17.35 -2.86 6.17
N TRP A 21 -17.35 -1.66 5.58
CA TRP A 21 -18.18 -1.35 4.43
C TRP A 21 -17.84 -2.24 3.22
N PHE A 22 -16.55 -2.42 2.93
CA PHE A 22 -16.09 -3.24 1.80
C PHE A 22 -16.55 -4.69 1.95
N SER A 23 -16.34 -5.31 3.11
CA SER A 23 -16.75 -6.69 3.38
C SER A 23 -18.27 -6.89 3.26
N LYS A 24 -19.07 -5.89 3.65
CA LYS A 24 -20.53 -5.93 3.48
C LYS A 24 -20.92 -5.81 2.00
N LYS A 25 -20.23 -4.96 1.24
CA LYS A 25 -20.54 -4.69 -0.17
C LYS A 25 -20.07 -5.81 -1.10
N TYR A 26 -18.94 -6.43 -0.78
CA TYR A 26 -18.25 -7.43 -1.60
C TYR A 26 -17.92 -8.69 -0.77
N PRO A 27 -18.92 -9.51 -0.41
CA PRO A 27 -18.73 -10.64 0.49
C PRO A 27 -17.84 -11.76 -0.08
N ALA A 28 -17.70 -11.82 -1.41
CA ALA A 28 -16.84 -12.78 -2.10
C ALA A 28 -15.40 -12.25 -2.35
N SER A 29 -15.07 -11.07 -1.82
CA SER A 29 -13.77 -10.43 -2.04
C SER A 29 -13.03 -10.22 -0.73
N THR A 30 -11.71 -10.31 -0.78
CA THR A 30 -10.83 -9.97 0.33
C THR A 30 -10.25 -8.56 0.14
N SER A 31 -9.90 -7.91 1.24
CA SER A 31 -9.23 -6.61 1.22
C SER A 31 -8.02 -6.62 2.14
N ILE A 32 -7.03 -5.79 1.81
CA ILE A 32 -5.82 -5.60 2.60
C ILE A 32 -5.87 -4.16 3.12
N PRO A 33 -5.99 -3.93 4.44
CA PRO A 33 -6.06 -2.58 5.00
C PRO A 33 -4.70 -1.89 4.93
N VAL A 34 -4.55 -0.97 3.98
CA VAL A 34 -3.32 -0.18 3.78
C VAL A 34 -3.61 1.30 3.92
N MET A 35 -2.74 2.04 4.61
CA MET A 35 -2.79 3.50 4.62
C MET A 35 -1.40 4.14 4.50
N ILE A 36 -1.32 5.38 4.06
CA ILE A 36 -0.07 6.16 4.08
C ILE A 36 0.04 6.84 5.43
N HIS A 37 1.08 6.54 6.21
CA HIS A 37 1.30 7.15 7.51
C HIS A 37 2.78 7.10 7.89
N LYS A 38 3.28 8.14 8.58
CA LYS A 38 4.70 8.24 8.97
C LYS A 38 5.11 7.15 9.98
N GLU A 39 4.24 6.91 10.96
CA GLU A 39 4.43 5.91 12.00
C GLU A 39 3.85 4.55 11.61
N ARG A 40 4.48 3.48 12.10
CA ARG A 40 3.99 2.10 12.02
C ARG A 40 3.43 1.55 13.34
N THR A 41 3.36 2.37 14.39
CA THR A 41 2.83 2.00 15.70
C THR A 41 1.47 2.65 15.93
N LEU A 42 0.62 2.02 16.72
CA LEU A 42 -0.63 2.64 17.13
C LEU A 42 -0.40 3.77 18.13
N GLY A 43 -1.20 4.83 18.00
CA GLY A 43 -1.31 5.87 19.00
C GLY A 43 -2.30 5.52 20.10
N GLN A 44 -2.31 6.33 21.15
CA GLN A 44 -3.17 6.11 22.31
C GLN A 44 -4.65 5.98 21.91
N GLY A 45 -5.28 4.89 22.35
CA GLY A 45 -6.70 4.61 22.12
C GLY A 45 -7.04 4.20 20.67
N ALA A 46 -6.05 4.00 19.80
CA ALA A 46 -6.25 3.38 18.50
C ALA A 46 -6.28 1.84 18.63
N SER A 47 -7.05 1.19 17.77
CA SER A 47 -7.17 -0.27 17.72
C SER A 47 -6.52 -0.81 16.44
N LEU A 48 -5.83 -1.93 16.56
CA LEU A 48 -5.26 -2.64 15.41
C LEU A 48 -6.38 -3.27 14.58
N ILE A 49 -6.34 -3.07 13.27
CA ILE A 49 -7.17 -3.82 12.33
C ILE A 49 -6.39 -5.06 11.90
N PRO A 50 -7.01 -6.26 11.78
CA PRO A 50 -6.33 -7.43 11.27
C PRO A 50 -5.65 -7.17 9.93
N GLY A 51 -4.36 -7.48 9.85
CA GLY A 51 -3.55 -7.27 8.64
C GLY A 51 -3.28 -5.82 8.28
N MET A 52 -3.48 -4.85 9.19
CA MET A 52 -3.22 -3.43 8.93
C MET A 52 -1.77 -3.17 8.54
N ARG A 53 -1.57 -2.45 7.44
CA ARG A 53 -0.26 -2.09 6.90
C ARG A 53 -0.17 -0.59 6.68
N VAL A 54 1.06 -0.08 6.71
CA VAL A 54 1.37 1.30 6.34
C VAL A 54 2.38 1.36 5.22
N ILE A 55 2.18 2.33 4.33
CA ILE A 55 3.23 2.87 3.49
C ILE A 55 3.87 4.00 4.30
N ASN A 56 5.00 3.70 4.93
CA ASN A 56 5.79 4.69 5.68
C ASN A 56 6.68 5.51 4.72
N PRO A 57 7.40 6.55 5.17
CA PRO A 57 8.16 7.43 4.28
C PRO A 57 9.24 6.69 3.48
N TYR A 58 9.89 5.68 4.10
CA TYR A 58 10.87 4.84 3.42
C TYR A 58 10.23 4.03 2.29
N MET A 59 9.11 3.37 2.57
CA MET A 59 8.40 2.59 1.57
C MET A 59 7.77 3.47 0.49
N LEU A 60 7.31 4.66 0.84
CA LEU A 60 6.79 5.65 -0.12
C LEU A 60 7.90 6.10 -1.07
N GLU A 61 9.11 6.32 -0.56
CA GLU A 61 10.25 6.69 -1.42
C GLU A 61 10.65 5.53 -2.35
N LYS A 62 10.69 4.30 -1.85
CA LYS A 62 10.88 3.11 -2.68
C LYS A 62 9.82 3.02 -3.79
N LEU A 63 8.55 3.17 -3.44
CA LEU A 63 7.43 3.17 -4.40
C LEU A 63 7.60 4.26 -5.46
N ARG A 64 7.98 5.49 -5.06
CA ARG A 64 8.23 6.60 -6.00
C ARG A 64 9.38 6.30 -6.96
N ASN A 65 10.45 5.69 -6.46
CA ASN A 65 11.61 5.34 -7.28
C ASN A 65 11.28 4.23 -8.28
N ASN A 66 10.65 3.15 -7.83
CA ASN A 66 10.20 2.07 -8.73
C ASN A 66 9.23 2.60 -9.80
N LEU A 67 8.29 3.48 -9.42
CA LEU A 67 7.34 4.05 -10.38
C LEU A 67 8.03 4.92 -11.42
N ARG A 68 9.00 5.74 -10.98
CA ARG A 68 9.79 6.59 -11.88
C ARG A 68 10.60 5.74 -12.85
N ASP A 69 11.24 4.68 -12.39
CA ASP A 69 12.09 3.85 -13.23
C ASP A 69 11.26 2.95 -14.16
N PHE A 70 10.11 2.47 -13.72
CA PHE A 70 9.12 1.82 -14.59
C PHE A 70 8.67 2.75 -15.72
N ALA A 71 8.29 3.99 -15.41
CA ALA A 71 7.87 4.96 -16.41
C ALA A 71 8.98 5.25 -17.44
N LYS A 72 10.26 5.27 -17.02
CA LYS A 72 11.40 5.39 -17.94
C LYS A 72 11.57 4.18 -18.86
N GLN A 73 11.17 2.97 -18.45
CA GLN A 73 11.24 1.81 -19.33
C GLN A 73 10.08 1.76 -20.33
N LEU A 74 8.94 2.34 -19.99
CA LEU A 74 7.79 2.40 -20.89
C LEU A 74 7.97 3.36 -22.07
N VAL A 75 8.98 4.24 -22.07
CA VAL A 75 9.24 5.10 -23.24
C VAL A 75 9.88 4.33 -24.41
N ASP A 76 10.37 3.11 -24.18
CA ASP A 76 10.85 2.23 -25.26
C ASP A 76 9.65 1.67 -26.04
N PRO A 77 9.51 1.98 -27.35
CA PRO A 77 8.41 1.47 -28.17
C PRO A 77 8.33 -0.06 -28.21
N ASN A 78 9.46 -0.77 -28.08
CA ASN A 78 9.48 -2.23 -28.07
C ASN A 78 8.82 -2.80 -26.80
N VAL A 79 8.96 -2.08 -25.68
CA VAL A 79 8.29 -2.44 -24.42
C VAL A 79 6.81 -2.05 -24.50
N MET A 80 6.51 -0.82 -24.89
CA MET A 80 5.13 -0.30 -24.86
C MET A 80 4.19 -1.00 -25.86
N ALA A 81 4.73 -1.49 -26.99
CA ALA A 81 3.93 -2.21 -27.99
C ALA A 81 3.69 -3.69 -27.61
N ASN A 82 4.29 -4.20 -26.53
CA ASN A 82 4.27 -5.61 -26.18
C ASN A 82 3.71 -5.84 -24.75
N ALA A 83 2.51 -6.41 -24.68
CA ALA A 83 1.85 -6.68 -23.40
C ALA A 83 2.64 -7.63 -22.48
N SER A 84 3.39 -8.59 -23.05
CA SER A 84 4.24 -9.50 -22.26
C SER A 84 5.42 -8.76 -21.63
N GLU A 85 6.06 -7.85 -22.36
CA GLU A 85 7.13 -6.99 -21.82
C GLU A 85 6.60 -6.08 -20.71
N ILE A 86 5.42 -5.47 -20.91
CA ILE A 86 4.77 -4.64 -19.89
C ILE A 86 4.50 -5.47 -18.62
N ALA A 87 3.96 -6.69 -18.77
CA ALA A 87 3.70 -7.57 -17.65
C ALA A 87 4.98 -7.95 -16.89
N GLU A 88 6.07 -8.21 -17.62
CA GLU A 88 7.38 -8.46 -17.01
C GLU A 88 7.88 -7.25 -16.23
N ARG A 89 7.78 -6.03 -16.78
CA ARG A 89 8.18 -4.81 -16.07
C ARG A 89 7.29 -4.52 -14.87
N LEU A 90 5.98 -4.73 -14.95
CA LEU A 90 5.09 -4.64 -13.79
C LEU A 90 5.54 -5.59 -12.68
N SER A 91 5.92 -6.83 -13.02
CA SER A 91 6.44 -7.78 -12.03
C SER A 91 7.78 -7.35 -11.45
N TYR A 92 8.74 -6.96 -12.31
CA TYR A 92 10.07 -6.51 -11.93
C TYR A 92 10.05 -5.31 -10.97
N PHE A 93 9.15 -4.34 -11.21
CA PHE A 93 8.99 -3.16 -10.36
C PHE A 93 8.02 -3.34 -9.18
N GLU A 94 7.62 -4.59 -8.88
CA GLU A 94 6.75 -4.95 -7.76
C GLU A 94 5.31 -4.39 -7.87
N PHE A 95 4.79 -4.17 -9.08
CA PHE A 95 3.45 -3.63 -9.35
C PHE A 95 2.36 -4.68 -9.59
N ASN A 96 2.65 -5.97 -9.37
CA ASN A 96 1.60 -6.97 -9.19
C ASN A 96 1.05 -6.93 -7.75
N ALA A 97 -0.14 -7.47 -7.52
CA ALA A 97 -0.85 -7.30 -6.25
C ALA A 97 -0.06 -7.80 -5.02
N GLU A 98 0.56 -8.97 -5.11
CA GLU A 98 1.30 -9.56 -3.99
C GLU A 98 2.63 -8.83 -3.75
N ALA A 99 3.41 -8.61 -4.82
CA ALA A 99 4.69 -7.90 -4.74
C ALA A 99 4.50 -6.46 -4.25
N PHE A 100 3.41 -5.79 -4.62
CA PHE A 100 3.13 -4.43 -4.16
C PHE A 100 2.96 -4.38 -2.65
N VAL A 101 2.13 -5.27 -2.11
CA VAL A 101 1.86 -5.34 -0.67
C VAL A 101 3.12 -5.70 0.10
N ASN A 102 3.91 -6.66 -0.39
CA ASN A 102 5.12 -7.11 0.29
C ASN A 102 6.29 -6.11 0.13
N GLY A 103 6.38 -5.44 -1.01
CA GLY A 103 7.48 -4.57 -1.40
C GLY A 103 7.34 -3.13 -0.92
N PHE A 104 6.12 -2.62 -0.74
CA PHE A 104 5.86 -1.20 -0.43
C PHE A 104 5.04 -0.95 0.84
N THR A 105 4.71 -1.98 1.62
CA THR A 105 3.95 -1.79 2.85
C THR A 105 4.54 -2.60 4.00
N VAL A 106 4.44 -2.09 5.22
CA VAL A 106 4.89 -2.77 6.44
C VAL A 106 3.73 -2.95 7.41
N LEU A 107 3.70 -4.07 8.13
CA LEU A 107 2.68 -4.32 9.15
C LEU A 107 2.73 -3.26 10.26
N VAL A 108 1.55 -2.83 10.69
CA VAL A 108 1.40 -2.00 11.88
C VAL A 108 1.68 -2.85 13.12
N LYS A 109 2.42 -2.26 14.05
CA LYS A 109 2.69 -2.82 15.37
C LYS A 109 1.60 -2.35 16.33
N GLY A 110 0.96 -3.32 16.98
CA GLY A 110 0.03 -3.09 18.10
C GLY A 110 0.73 -2.52 19.32
#